data_AF-A0A925V5P8-F1
#
_entry.id   AF-A0A925V5P8-F1
#
_cell.length_a   1.000
_cell.length_b   1.000
_cell.length_c   1.000
_cell.angle_alpha   90.00
_cell.angle_beta   90.00
_cell.angle_gamma   90.00
#
_symmetry.space_group_name_H-M   'P 1'
#
loop_
_entity.id
_entity.type
_entity.pdbx_description
1 polymer ?
#
loop_
_entity_poly.entity_id
_entity_poly.type
_entity_poly.pdbx_seq_one_letter_code
_entity_poly.pdbx_strand_id
1 'polypeptide(L)'
;MRLLLYLGAIAGLTALATTIGVHFVDPGLGRGALVAVVLLLVLCSSQLALALVHWGVTMWVSPSLLPRLDFSGGLPPEHHTLVAVPCMLFDERDIDEQLDALAVRFLANRDPNIQFALLTDFRDASSEHTEQDAVLLRHAVEGIEALNARHADAGAPFVLLHRARRHNPREGVWMGWERKRGKLEQLGDALRGDASAFDTVVGELDRLQDVRYVVVLDADTRLPRDAARTLAATLAHPLNRPRYDERRGRVTQGYTILQPRVGVTMESAAQSHFAALFGSEPGIDPYTRAVSDVYQDLFDEGSFVGKGIYDVDAMRKAVGQRLPENRVLSHDLLEGSYCRAGLVSDVLLFEDHPSAYAVDVSRRHRWMRGDWQITPWLGWRVPTAQAHGVKRVPNPIDLLSKWKIFDNLRRSLVPLAEVVLLVLGWMLGPPAAFVTLAVVAIAVLPGLLSAAAALVRRPDELGWPQHLRMIAMAMLRQLARELIGLAALPHDAWLGLDAIVRTLWRVGVSGRRL
;
A
#
# COMPACT_ATOMS: atom_id res chain seq x y z
N MET A 1 9.89 24.19 -3.08
CA MET A 1 11.37 24.11 -3.15
C MET A 1 11.87 22.68 -2.95
N ARG A 2 11.56 22.00 -1.84
CA ARG A 2 12.03 20.61 -1.57
C ARG A 2 11.77 19.63 -2.72
N LEU A 3 10.55 19.60 -3.26
CA LEU A 3 10.18 18.69 -4.35
C LEU A 3 10.99 18.94 -5.64
N LEU A 4 11.25 20.20 -5.99
CA LEU A 4 12.05 20.54 -7.17
C LEU A 4 13.50 20.09 -7.02
N LEU A 5 14.09 20.24 -5.82
CA LEU A 5 15.45 19.76 -5.55
C LEU A 5 15.52 18.23 -5.59
N TYR A 6 14.54 17.56 -5.00
CA TYR A 6 14.43 16.10 -5.01
C TYR A 6 14.31 15.54 -6.45
N LEU A 7 13.35 16.05 -7.22
CA LEU A 7 13.17 15.65 -8.62
C LEU A 7 14.35 16.06 -9.50
N GLY A 8 14.94 17.23 -9.26
CA GLY A 8 16.12 17.72 -9.96
C GLY A 8 17.35 16.84 -9.73
N ALA A 9 17.56 16.36 -8.50
CA ALA A 9 18.64 15.42 -8.18
C ALA A 9 18.45 14.08 -8.91
N ILE A 10 17.23 13.54 -8.90
CA ILE A 10 16.91 12.29 -9.62
C ILE A 10 17.13 12.48 -11.12
N ALA A 11 16.59 13.56 -11.70
CA ALA A 11 16.72 13.85 -13.12
C ALA A 11 18.19 14.07 -13.53
N GLY A 12 18.96 14.80 -12.73
CA GLY A 12 20.38 15.06 -12.96
C GLY A 12 21.22 13.79 -12.92
N LEU A 13 21.05 12.94 -11.91
CA LEU A 13 21.74 11.64 -11.83
C LEU A 13 21.31 10.68 -12.94
N THR A 14 20.02 10.67 -13.28
CA THR A 14 19.51 9.87 -14.41
C THR A 14 20.15 10.32 -15.72
N ALA A 15 20.21 11.62 -15.98
CA ALA A 15 20.81 12.19 -17.18
C ALA A 15 22.32 11.91 -17.24
N LEU A 16 23.04 12.03 -16.12
CA LEU A 16 24.46 11.72 -16.03
C LEU A 16 24.73 10.26 -16.38
N ALA A 17 24.06 9.32 -15.70
CA ALA A 17 24.22 7.89 -15.95
C ALA A 17 23.79 7.49 -17.37
N THR A 18 22.72 8.07 -17.90
CA THR A 18 22.28 7.86 -19.29
C THR A 18 23.35 8.35 -20.27
N THR A 19 23.93 9.53 -20.04
CA THR A 19 24.99 10.10 -20.91
C THR A 19 26.22 9.20 -20.93
N ILE A 20 26.63 8.70 -19.76
CA ILE A 20 27.71 7.70 -19.66
C ILE A 20 27.37 6.46 -20.49
N GLY A 21 26.14 5.94 -20.39
CA GLY A 21 25.69 4.79 -21.16
C GLY A 21 25.69 5.03 -22.68
N VAL A 22 25.28 6.22 -23.13
CA VAL A 22 25.24 6.58 -24.55
C VAL A 22 26.64 6.58 -25.18
N HIS A 23 27.71 6.87 -24.43
CA HIS A 23 29.08 6.80 -24.94
C HIS A 23 29.52 5.40 -25.36
N PHE A 24 28.84 4.35 -24.90
CA PHE A 24 29.11 2.96 -25.27
C PHE A 24 28.16 2.43 -26.37
N VAL A 25 27.23 3.26 -26.86
CA VAL A 25 26.34 2.90 -27.96
C VAL A 25 27.06 3.09 -29.30
N ASP A 26 26.86 2.16 -30.24
CA ASP A 26 27.44 2.23 -31.58
C ASP A 26 27.02 3.52 -32.31
N PRO A 27 27.97 4.38 -32.75
CA PRO A 27 27.68 5.58 -33.52
C PRO A 27 26.96 5.32 -34.85
N GLY A 28 27.05 4.10 -35.40
CA GLY A 28 26.38 3.68 -36.62
C GLY A 28 24.89 3.39 -36.47
N LEU A 29 24.34 3.43 -35.24
CA LEU A 29 22.95 3.10 -34.96
C LEU A 29 22.00 4.14 -35.58
N GLY A 30 20.98 3.67 -36.30
CA GLY A 30 19.96 4.54 -36.89
C GLY A 30 19.21 5.37 -35.82
N ARG A 31 18.78 6.59 -36.17
CA ARG A 31 18.18 7.55 -35.23
C ARG A 31 17.04 6.97 -34.38
N GLY A 32 16.16 6.17 -34.97
CA GLY A 32 15.04 5.55 -34.25
C GLY A 32 15.51 4.54 -33.20
N ALA A 33 16.49 3.70 -33.54
CA ALA A 33 17.08 2.74 -32.61
C ALA A 33 17.89 3.43 -31.51
N LEU A 34 18.59 4.52 -31.82
CA LEU A 34 19.27 5.35 -30.82
C LEU A 34 18.28 5.92 -29.80
N VAL A 35 17.14 6.47 -30.25
CA VAL A 35 16.09 6.97 -29.34
C VAL A 35 15.56 5.84 -28.45
N ALA A 36 15.31 4.66 -29.00
CA ALA A 36 14.86 3.51 -28.21
C ALA A 36 15.89 3.09 -27.13
N VAL A 37 17.17 3.01 -27.47
CA VAL A 37 18.24 2.68 -26.51
C VAL A 37 18.37 3.76 -25.43
N VAL A 38 18.28 5.04 -25.80
CA VAL A 38 18.29 6.13 -24.81
C VAL A 38 17.12 6.02 -23.83
N LEU A 39 15.92 5.69 -24.30
CA LEU A 39 14.77 5.50 -23.42
C LEU A 39 14.95 4.33 -22.45
N LEU A 40 15.55 3.22 -22.91
CA LEU A 40 15.90 2.09 -22.04
C LEU A 40 16.94 2.51 -20.99
N LEU A 41 18.01 3.21 -21.42
CA LEU A 41 19.04 3.71 -20.51
C LEU A 41 18.46 4.69 -19.48
N VAL A 42 17.53 5.56 -19.86
CA VAL A 42 16.84 6.47 -18.92
C VAL A 42 16.06 5.68 -17.88
N LEU A 43 15.30 4.65 -18.28
CA LEU A 43 14.55 3.81 -17.35
C LEU A 43 15.47 3.09 -16.36
N CYS A 44 16.51 2.41 -16.85
CA CYS A 44 17.47 1.70 -15.99
C CYS A 44 18.24 2.67 -15.08
N SER A 45 18.75 3.78 -15.63
CA SER A 45 19.50 4.79 -14.87
C SER A 45 18.65 5.49 -13.82
N SER A 46 17.34 5.67 -14.08
CA SER A 46 16.43 6.28 -13.11
C SER A 46 16.27 5.44 -11.84
N GLN A 47 16.39 4.11 -11.95
CA GLN A 47 16.32 3.21 -10.80
C GLN A 47 17.51 3.43 -9.87
N LEU A 48 18.72 3.49 -10.43
CA LEU A 48 19.92 3.80 -9.65
C LEU A 48 19.87 5.22 -9.08
N ALA A 49 19.47 6.21 -9.89
CA ALA A 49 19.36 7.59 -9.44
C ALA A 49 18.42 7.74 -8.23
N LEU A 50 17.25 7.08 -8.27
CA LEU A 50 16.31 7.06 -7.16
C LEU A 50 16.90 6.41 -5.90
N ALA A 51 17.53 5.25 -6.05
CA ALA A 51 18.16 4.55 -4.93
C ALA A 51 19.26 5.40 -4.26
N LEU A 52 20.09 6.09 -5.06
CA LEU A 52 21.13 6.99 -4.55
C LEU A 52 20.56 8.23 -3.85
N VAL A 53 19.51 8.84 -4.41
CA VAL A 53 18.86 10.00 -3.78
C VAL A 53 18.18 9.60 -2.48
N HIS A 54 17.43 8.49 -2.47
CA HIS A 54 16.79 7.96 -1.26
C HIS A 54 17.81 7.62 -0.18
N TRP A 55 18.92 6.97 -0.54
CA TRP A 55 20.04 6.72 0.36
C TRP A 55 20.64 8.02 0.90
N GLY A 56 20.88 9.03 0.05
CA GLY A 56 21.38 10.33 0.51
C GLY A 56 20.42 11.01 1.48
N VAL A 57 19.11 10.94 1.22
CA VAL A 57 18.08 11.51 2.10
C VAL A 57 18.11 10.88 3.48
N THR A 58 18.15 9.55 3.59
CA THR A 58 18.22 8.89 4.91
C THR A 58 19.53 9.15 5.66
N MET A 59 20.56 9.60 4.95
CA MET A 59 21.80 10.06 5.56
C MET A 59 21.68 11.47 6.15
N TRP A 60 20.88 12.36 5.57
CA TRP A 60 20.84 13.79 5.94
C TRP A 60 19.57 14.25 6.64
N VAL A 61 18.49 13.48 6.56
CA VAL A 61 17.18 13.86 7.09
C VAL A 61 16.84 12.95 8.26
N SER A 62 16.53 13.57 9.41
CA SER A 62 16.09 12.85 10.59
C SER A 62 14.63 12.38 10.41
N PRO A 63 14.29 11.15 10.82
CA PRO A 63 12.91 10.68 10.81
C PRO A 63 11.99 11.58 11.62
N SER A 64 10.82 11.91 11.08
CA SER A 64 9.84 12.78 11.73
C SER A 64 8.77 11.96 12.44
N LEU A 65 8.77 11.98 13.78
CA LEU A 65 7.70 11.36 14.57
C LEU A 65 6.50 12.31 14.68
N LEU A 66 5.30 11.79 14.42
CA LEU A 66 4.09 12.58 14.55
C LEU A 66 3.71 12.78 16.02
N PRO A 67 3.37 14.01 16.44
CA PRO A 67 2.96 14.28 17.81
C PRO A 67 1.62 13.61 18.13
N ARG A 68 1.40 13.25 19.39
CA ARG A 68 0.17 12.60 19.86
C ARG A 68 -0.26 13.12 21.21
N LEU A 69 -1.56 13.02 21.48
CA LEU A 69 -2.11 13.28 22.82
C LEU A 69 -1.80 12.10 23.75
N ASP A 70 -1.83 12.34 25.07
CA ASP A 70 -1.70 11.29 26.06
C ASP A 70 -3.08 10.67 26.36
N PHE A 71 -3.35 9.52 25.75
CA PHE A 71 -4.53 8.69 26.03
C PHE A 71 -4.15 7.41 26.81
N SER A 72 -3.09 7.45 27.63
CA SER A 72 -2.68 6.30 28.44
C SER A 72 -3.77 5.79 29.39
N GLY A 73 -4.65 6.68 29.87
CA GLY A 73 -5.79 6.36 30.74
C GLY A 73 -7.05 5.85 30.02
N GLY A 74 -7.04 5.76 28.68
CA GLY A 74 -8.19 5.40 27.87
C GLY A 74 -8.54 6.46 26.83
N LEU A 75 -9.33 6.07 25.84
CA LEU A 75 -9.75 6.93 24.75
C LEU A 75 -10.92 7.83 25.22
N PRO A 76 -10.88 9.16 25.01
CA PRO A 76 -12.02 10.02 25.29
C PRO A 76 -13.22 9.74 24.34
N PRO A 77 -14.49 9.94 24.78
CA PRO A 77 -15.67 9.69 23.95
C PRO A 77 -15.67 10.45 22.62
N GLU A 78 -15.14 11.69 22.58
CA GLU A 78 -15.04 12.51 21.37
C GLU A 78 -14.07 11.96 20.30
N HIS A 79 -13.37 10.87 20.63
CA HIS A 79 -12.43 10.16 19.78
C HIS A 79 -12.86 8.72 19.52
N HIS A 80 -14.13 8.37 19.78
CA HIS A 80 -14.69 7.04 19.55
C HIS A 80 -14.17 6.42 18.25
N THR A 81 -13.55 5.26 18.38
CA THR A 81 -12.83 4.57 17.30
C THR A 81 -13.45 3.20 17.01
N LEU A 82 -13.57 2.86 15.72
CA LEU A 82 -13.98 1.53 15.27
C LEU A 82 -12.79 0.81 14.63
N VAL A 83 -12.49 -0.41 15.07
CA VAL A 83 -11.60 -1.32 14.34
C VAL A 83 -12.44 -2.13 13.36
N ALA A 84 -12.27 -1.88 12.06
CA ALA A 84 -13.03 -2.54 11.00
C ALA A 84 -12.14 -3.52 10.21
N VAL A 85 -12.63 -4.76 10.04
CA VAL A 85 -11.96 -5.83 9.30
C VAL A 85 -12.81 -6.23 8.08
N PRO A 86 -12.45 -5.76 6.87
CA PRO A 86 -13.10 -6.21 5.64
C PRO A 86 -12.68 -7.64 5.28
N CYS A 87 -13.60 -8.61 5.31
CA CYS A 87 -13.33 -10.01 4.94
C CYS A 87 -14.47 -10.62 4.11
N MET A 88 -14.21 -11.72 3.41
CA MET A 88 -15.27 -12.46 2.70
C MET A 88 -15.64 -13.69 3.51
N LEU A 89 -16.91 -14.09 3.47
CA LEU A 89 -17.36 -15.36 4.06
C LEU A 89 -17.00 -16.49 3.08
N PHE A 90 -15.94 -17.25 3.37
CA PHE A 90 -15.48 -18.35 2.53
C PHE A 90 -16.11 -19.68 2.92
N ASP A 91 -15.87 -20.11 4.15
CA ASP A 91 -16.38 -21.33 4.77
C ASP A 91 -16.46 -21.13 6.29
N GLU A 92 -17.09 -22.07 7.00
CA GLU A 92 -17.29 -21.97 8.46
C GLU A 92 -15.97 -21.85 9.23
N ARG A 93 -14.91 -22.51 8.77
CA ARG A 93 -13.61 -22.47 9.43
C ARG A 93 -12.94 -21.10 9.27
N ASP A 94 -12.95 -20.52 8.07
CA ASP A 94 -12.45 -19.17 7.85
C ASP A 94 -13.22 -18.16 8.71
N ILE A 95 -14.54 -18.33 8.84
CA ILE A 95 -15.36 -17.48 9.72
C ILE A 95 -14.93 -17.61 11.18
N ASP A 96 -14.72 -18.83 11.67
CA ASP A 96 -14.21 -19.08 13.04
C ASP A 96 -12.84 -18.39 13.24
N GLU A 97 -11.94 -18.53 12.28
CA GLU A 97 -10.62 -17.87 12.31
C GLU A 97 -10.75 -16.33 12.33
N GLN A 98 -11.71 -15.75 11.59
CA GLN A 98 -11.98 -14.31 11.64
C GLN A 98 -12.57 -13.85 12.98
N LEU A 99 -13.48 -14.63 13.56
CA LEU A 99 -14.10 -14.34 14.86
C LEU A 99 -13.07 -14.40 15.99
N ASP A 100 -12.22 -15.42 15.99
CA ASP A 100 -11.12 -15.57 16.95
C ASP A 100 -10.12 -14.41 16.80
N ALA A 101 -9.74 -14.06 15.58
CA ALA A 101 -8.85 -12.94 15.33
C ALA A 101 -9.47 -11.60 15.77
N LEU A 102 -10.79 -11.41 15.59
CA LEU A 102 -11.51 -10.23 16.09
C LEU A 102 -11.49 -10.16 17.63
N ALA A 103 -11.70 -11.29 18.30
CA ALA A 103 -11.62 -11.39 19.75
C ALA A 103 -10.21 -11.05 20.27
N VAL A 104 -9.15 -11.55 19.61
CA VAL A 104 -7.77 -11.19 19.95
C VAL A 104 -7.51 -9.69 19.79
N ARG A 105 -8.00 -9.07 18.71
CA ARG A 105 -7.89 -7.61 18.49
C ARG A 105 -8.58 -6.83 19.61
N PHE A 106 -9.76 -7.27 20.04
CA PHE A 106 -10.49 -6.71 21.19
C PHE A 106 -9.69 -6.84 22.49
N LEU A 107 -9.21 -8.04 22.83
CA LEU A 107 -8.45 -8.27 24.06
C LEU A 107 -7.16 -7.45 24.10
N ALA A 108 -6.52 -7.23 22.95
CA ALA A 108 -5.34 -6.39 22.83
C ALA A 108 -5.65 -4.87 22.94
N ASN A 109 -6.85 -4.44 22.58
CA ASN A 109 -7.22 -3.02 22.48
C ASN A 109 -8.53 -2.72 23.24
N ARG A 110 -8.66 -3.27 24.45
CA ARG A 110 -9.86 -3.15 25.28
C ARG A 110 -10.02 -1.71 25.80
N ASP A 111 -11.06 -1.03 25.35
CA ASP A 111 -11.43 0.33 25.74
C ASP A 111 -12.93 0.53 25.49
N PRO A 112 -13.70 1.20 26.38
CA PRO A 112 -15.14 1.41 26.19
C PRO A 112 -15.49 2.22 24.92
N ASN A 113 -14.55 3.02 24.43
CA ASN A 113 -14.71 3.84 23.22
C ASN A 113 -13.93 3.24 22.03
N ILE A 114 -13.68 1.91 22.05
CA ILE A 114 -13.22 1.15 20.89
C ILE A 114 -14.18 0.00 20.61
N GLN A 115 -14.78 0.01 19.42
CA GLN A 115 -15.68 -1.02 18.91
C GLN A 115 -14.98 -1.85 17.83
N PHE A 116 -15.48 -3.04 17.52
CA PHE A 116 -14.86 -3.99 16.60
C PHE A 116 -15.89 -4.50 15.59
N ALA A 117 -15.64 -4.34 14.29
CA ALA A 117 -16.57 -4.73 13.24
C ALA A 117 -15.97 -5.68 12.21
N LEU A 118 -16.73 -6.72 11.85
CA LEU A 118 -16.52 -7.46 10.60
C LEU A 118 -17.36 -6.84 9.49
N LEU A 119 -16.72 -6.43 8.40
CA LEU A 119 -17.38 -5.95 7.18
C LEU A 119 -17.35 -7.07 6.14
N THR A 120 -18.48 -7.77 5.97
CA THR A 120 -18.50 -9.04 5.24
C THR A 120 -19.23 -8.96 3.91
N ASP A 121 -18.68 -9.68 2.92
CA ASP A 121 -19.34 -9.98 1.64
C ASP A 121 -19.32 -11.49 1.44
N PHE A 122 -20.21 -11.99 0.57
CA PHE A 122 -20.00 -13.30 -0.04
C PHE A 122 -18.94 -13.27 -1.13
N ARG A 123 -18.43 -14.45 -1.49
CA ARG A 123 -17.61 -14.64 -2.68
C ARG A 123 -18.38 -14.29 -3.96
N ASP A 124 -17.61 -13.92 -4.98
CA ASP A 124 -18.12 -13.73 -6.34
C ASP A 124 -18.83 -15.01 -6.83
N ALA A 125 -20.02 -14.87 -7.44
CA ALA A 125 -20.86 -15.98 -7.88
C ALA A 125 -21.58 -15.69 -9.22
N SER A 126 -22.16 -16.73 -9.83
CA SER A 126 -22.97 -16.61 -11.06
C SER A 126 -24.42 -16.18 -10.80
N SER A 127 -24.89 -16.24 -9.56
CA SER A 127 -26.23 -15.84 -9.12
C SER A 127 -26.15 -14.89 -7.92
N GLU A 128 -27.25 -14.18 -7.62
CA GLU A 128 -27.33 -13.28 -6.46
C GLU A 128 -27.23 -14.03 -5.12
N HIS A 129 -27.85 -15.21 -5.05
CA HIS A 129 -27.82 -16.12 -3.89
C HIS A 129 -27.28 -17.50 -4.29
N THR A 130 -26.57 -18.15 -3.37
CA THR A 130 -26.15 -19.55 -3.44
C THR A 130 -26.70 -20.33 -2.25
N GLU A 131 -26.72 -21.66 -2.34
CA GLU A 131 -27.24 -22.54 -1.28
C GLU A 131 -26.48 -22.40 0.05
N GLN A 132 -25.19 -22.03 0.00
CA GLN A 132 -24.34 -21.92 1.19
C GLN A 132 -24.47 -20.56 1.91
N ASP A 133 -24.99 -19.53 1.26
CA ASP A 133 -24.99 -18.16 1.77
C ASP A 133 -25.68 -18.05 3.13
N ALA A 134 -26.86 -18.66 3.24
CA ALA A 134 -27.66 -18.62 4.46
C ALA A 134 -27.02 -19.39 5.62
N VAL A 135 -26.19 -20.40 5.32
CA VAL A 135 -25.44 -21.16 6.34
C VAL A 135 -24.28 -20.31 6.84
N LEU A 136 -23.47 -19.78 5.92
CA LEU A 136 -22.30 -18.96 6.26
C LEU A 136 -22.67 -17.68 7.00
N LEU A 137 -23.72 -16.99 6.54
CA LEU A 137 -24.18 -15.76 7.20
C LEU A 137 -24.71 -16.05 8.60
N ARG A 138 -25.47 -17.13 8.77
CA ARG A 138 -25.99 -17.52 10.09
C ARG A 138 -24.85 -17.85 11.05
N HIS A 139 -23.84 -18.60 10.59
CA HIS A 139 -22.66 -18.93 11.39
C HIS A 139 -21.92 -17.65 11.84
N ALA A 140 -21.75 -16.67 10.96
CA ALA A 140 -21.15 -15.39 11.31
C ALA A 140 -22.00 -14.57 12.30
N VAL A 141 -23.33 -14.58 12.15
CA VAL A 141 -24.27 -13.91 13.07
C VAL A 141 -24.18 -14.53 14.46
N GLU A 142 -24.36 -15.85 14.55
CA GLU A 142 -24.30 -16.61 15.82
C GLU A 142 -22.94 -16.42 16.51
N GLY A 143 -21.85 -16.40 15.74
CA GLY A 143 -20.51 -16.14 16.25
C GLY A 143 -20.32 -14.75 16.87
N ILE A 144 -20.87 -13.70 16.25
CA ILE A 144 -20.82 -12.33 16.78
C ILE A 144 -21.72 -12.19 18.01
N GLU A 145 -22.91 -12.78 18.00
CA GLU A 145 -23.80 -12.81 19.17
C GLU A 145 -23.14 -13.53 20.35
N ALA A 146 -22.47 -14.66 20.10
CA ALA A 146 -21.73 -15.39 21.12
C ALA A 146 -20.54 -14.57 21.68
N LEU A 147 -19.81 -13.85 20.84
CA LEU A 147 -18.75 -12.93 21.29
C LEU A 147 -19.32 -11.80 22.16
N ASN A 148 -20.43 -11.19 21.75
CA ASN A 148 -21.10 -10.15 22.52
C ASN A 148 -21.64 -10.66 23.86
N ALA A 149 -22.20 -11.87 23.90
CA ALA A 149 -22.65 -12.51 25.13
C ALA A 149 -21.46 -12.78 26.09
N ARG A 150 -20.32 -13.26 25.57
CA ARG A 150 -19.10 -13.49 26.35
C ARG A 150 -18.48 -12.21 26.92
N HIS A 151 -18.65 -11.08 26.22
CA HIS A 151 -18.07 -9.79 26.56
C HIS A 151 -19.12 -8.72 26.88
N ALA A 152 -20.25 -9.13 27.44
CA ALA A 152 -21.32 -8.23 27.85
C ALA A 152 -20.86 -7.24 28.94
N ASP A 153 -19.90 -7.64 29.78
CA ASP A 153 -19.25 -6.79 30.78
C ASP A 153 -18.48 -5.61 30.16
N ALA A 154 -18.03 -5.76 28.92
CA ALA A 154 -17.38 -4.73 28.12
C ALA A 154 -18.37 -3.98 27.20
N GLY A 155 -19.68 -4.21 27.38
CA GLY A 155 -20.73 -3.57 26.60
C GLY A 155 -20.85 -4.12 25.18
N ALA A 156 -20.65 -5.43 24.97
CA ALA A 156 -20.92 -6.10 23.69
C ALA A 156 -20.32 -5.37 22.46
N PRO A 157 -18.98 -5.29 22.36
CA PRO A 157 -18.30 -4.35 21.46
C PRO A 157 -18.21 -4.82 20.00
N PHE A 158 -18.82 -5.95 19.65
CA PHE A 158 -18.68 -6.58 18.34
C PHE A 158 -19.88 -6.30 17.45
N VAL A 159 -19.60 -5.95 16.20
CA VAL A 159 -20.61 -5.63 15.19
C VAL A 159 -20.35 -6.43 13.92
N LEU A 160 -21.41 -6.97 13.31
CA LEU A 160 -21.39 -7.54 11.97
C LEU A 160 -22.11 -6.59 11.02
N LEU A 161 -21.47 -6.26 9.91
CA LEU A 161 -22.08 -5.51 8.82
C LEU A 161 -21.90 -6.32 7.54
N HIS A 162 -22.96 -7.01 7.12
CA HIS A 162 -22.96 -7.88 5.96
C HIS A 162 -23.69 -7.25 4.78
N ARG A 163 -23.13 -7.40 3.57
CA ARG A 163 -23.69 -6.88 2.33
C ARG A 163 -24.07 -8.01 1.39
N ALA A 164 -25.22 -7.90 0.70
CA ALA A 164 -25.53 -8.78 -0.41
C ALA A 164 -24.65 -8.54 -1.65
N ARG A 165 -24.61 -9.56 -2.52
CA ARG A 165 -24.02 -9.43 -3.85
C ARG A 165 -24.89 -8.53 -4.72
N ARG A 166 -24.25 -7.74 -5.58
CA ARG A 166 -24.90 -7.01 -6.66
C ARG A 166 -24.34 -7.46 -8.00
N HIS A 167 -25.20 -7.53 -9.01
CA HIS A 167 -24.75 -7.90 -10.35
C HIS A 167 -23.81 -6.82 -10.90
N ASN A 168 -22.60 -7.23 -11.24
CA ASN A 168 -21.60 -6.37 -11.87
C ASN A 168 -21.53 -6.68 -13.37
N PRO A 169 -22.12 -5.84 -14.25
CA PRO A 169 -22.15 -6.11 -15.69
C PRO A 169 -20.76 -6.06 -16.35
N ARG A 170 -19.77 -5.40 -15.73
CA ARG A 170 -18.41 -5.31 -16.28
C ARG A 170 -17.56 -6.54 -15.97
N GLU A 171 -17.84 -7.21 -14.86
CA GLU A 171 -17.19 -8.45 -14.44
C GLU A 171 -17.97 -9.68 -14.90
N GLY A 172 -19.30 -9.55 -15.07
CA GLY A 172 -20.21 -10.64 -15.43
C GLY A 172 -20.50 -11.59 -14.27
N VAL A 173 -20.42 -11.09 -13.03
CA VAL A 173 -20.62 -11.87 -11.80
C VAL A 173 -21.44 -11.07 -10.80
N TRP A 174 -22.03 -11.77 -9.84
CA TRP A 174 -22.60 -11.20 -8.63
C TRP A 174 -21.52 -11.11 -7.58
N MET A 175 -21.29 -9.93 -7.02
CA MET A 175 -20.18 -9.67 -6.10
C MET A 175 -20.51 -8.50 -5.15
N GLY A 176 -19.75 -8.34 -4.07
CA GLY A 176 -19.86 -7.16 -3.21
C GLY A 176 -19.52 -5.88 -3.97
N TRP A 177 -20.37 -4.85 -3.86
CA TRP A 177 -20.19 -3.59 -4.56
C TRP A 177 -18.83 -2.95 -4.21
N GLU A 178 -18.03 -2.63 -5.23
CA GLU A 178 -16.68 -2.03 -5.16
C GLU A 178 -15.70 -2.74 -4.19
N ARG A 179 -15.94 -4.03 -3.86
CA ARG A 179 -15.08 -4.86 -3.00
C ARG A 179 -14.69 -4.10 -1.70
N LYS A 180 -13.41 -4.09 -1.33
CA LYS A 180 -12.89 -3.42 -0.11
C LYS A 180 -13.22 -1.93 -0.07
N ARG A 181 -13.07 -1.21 -1.19
CA ARG A 181 -13.37 0.24 -1.27
C ARG A 181 -14.84 0.50 -0.91
N GLY A 182 -15.74 -0.27 -1.51
CA GLY A 182 -17.18 -0.14 -1.26
C GLY A 182 -17.57 -0.47 0.17
N LYS A 183 -16.90 -1.43 0.83
CA LYS A 183 -17.14 -1.73 2.25
C LYS A 183 -16.87 -0.52 3.13
N LEU A 184 -15.74 0.15 2.89
CA LEU A 184 -15.33 1.31 3.68
C LEU A 184 -16.20 2.54 3.38
N GLU A 185 -16.59 2.73 2.12
CA GLU A 185 -17.50 3.81 1.72
C GLU A 185 -18.87 3.65 2.39
N GLN A 186 -19.47 2.45 2.29
CA GLN A 186 -20.78 2.17 2.90
C GLN A 186 -20.72 2.09 4.42
N LEU A 187 -19.59 1.65 5.00
CA LEU A 187 -19.35 1.80 6.44
C LEU A 187 -19.43 3.28 6.84
N GLY A 188 -18.76 4.17 6.12
CA GLY A 188 -18.80 5.60 6.41
C GLY A 188 -20.21 6.20 6.41
N ASP A 189 -21.10 5.70 5.56
CA ASP A 189 -22.51 6.08 5.54
C ASP A 189 -23.30 5.50 6.74
N ALA A 190 -23.05 4.24 7.09
CA ALA A 190 -23.66 3.60 8.26
C ALA A 190 -23.26 4.27 9.58
N LEU A 191 -21.99 4.69 9.71
CA LEU A 191 -21.50 5.49 10.85
C LEU A 191 -22.17 6.88 10.93
N ARG A 192 -22.98 7.27 9.95
CA ARG A 192 -23.76 8.52 9.95
C ARG A 192 -25.25 8.28 9.80
N GLY A 193 -25.70 7.05 10.08
CA GLY A 193 -27.11 6.68 10.18
C GLY A 193 -27.72 6.07 8.92
N ASP A 194 -26.97 5.92 7.82
CA ASP A 194 -27.45 5.24 6.61
C ASP A 194 -26.82 3.85 6.46
N ALA A 195 -27.47 2.86 7.04
CA ALA A 195 -27.08 1.45 6.95
C ALA A 195 -27.79 0.68 5.82
N SER A 196 -28.48 1.37 4.90
CA SER A 196 -29.28 0.74 3.85
C SER A 196 -28.49 -0.17 2.89
N ALA A 197 -27.17 -0.01 2.89
CA ALA A 197 -26.25 -0.86 2.13
C ALA A 197 -26.00 -2.25 2.75
N PHE A 198 -26.39 -2.47 4.00
CA PHE A 198 -26.14 -3.71 4.74
C PHE A 198 -27.44 -4.50 4.92
N ASP A 199 -27.49 -5.68 4.31
CA ASP A 199 -28.62 -6.61 4.39
C ASP A 199 -28.77 -7.23 5.79
N THR A 200 -27.67 -7.37 6.52
CA THR A 200 -27.68 -7.92 7.87
C THR A 200 -26.72 -7.13 8.76
N VAL A 201 -27.26 -6.65 9.87
CA VAL A 201 -26.53 -5.91 10.90
C VAL A 201 -26.75 -6.64 12.23
N VAL A 202 -25.66 -6.95 12.92
CA VAL A 202 -25.68 -7.57 14.26
C VAL A 202 -24.88 -6.70 15.20
N GLY A 203 -25.38 -6.47 16.41
CA GLY A 203 -24.78 -5.58 17.42
C GLY A 203 -25.45 -4.21 17.48
N GLU A 204 -24.97 -3.33 18.36
CA GLU A 204 -25.57 -2.03 18.66
C GLU A 204 -25.10 -0.93 17.69
N LEU A 205 -25.70 -0.86 16.50
CA LEU A 205 -25.32 0.13 15.47
C LEU A 205 -25.48 1.59 15.94
N ASP A 206 -26.43 1.89 16.82
CA ASP A 206 -26.65 3.24 17.34
C ASP A 206 -25.42 3.79 18.06
N ARG A 207 -24.61 2.90 18.67
CA ARG A 207 -23.35 3.29 19.29
C ARG A 207 -22.25 3.61 18.29
N LEU A 208 -22.43 3.31 17.01
CA LEU A 208 -21.42 3.59 16.00
C LEU A 208 -21.61 4.98 15.35
N GLN A 209 -22.69 5.69 15.64
CA GLN A 209 -23.02 6.96 14.95
C GLN A 209 -22.07 8.12 15.31
N ASP A 210 -21.47 8.08 16.49
CA ASP A 210 -20.49 9.06 16.97
C ASP A 210 -19.03 8.63 16.71
N VAL A 211 -18.81 7.49 16.05
CA VAL A 211 -17.47 7.04 15.65
C VAL A 211 -16.82 8.11 14.80
N ARG A 212 -15.68 8.59 15.29
CA ARG A 212 -14.87 9.61 14.66
C ARG A 212 -13.76 9.01 13.81
N TYR A 213 -13.15 7.94 14.29
CA TYR A 213 -12.02 7.29 13.63
C TYR A 213 -12.31 5.84 13.29
N VAL A 214 -11.80 5.37 12.16
CA VAL A 214 -11.83 3.95 11.79
C VAL A 214 -10.41 3.47 11.60
N VAL A 215 -10.04 2.41 12.32
CA VAL A 215 -8.84 1.61 12.05
C VAL A 215 -9.23 0.49 11.10
N VAL A 216 -8.81 0.59 9.84
CA VAL A 216 -9.01 -0.46 8.83
C VAL A 216 -7.83 -1.42 8.82
N LEU A 217 -8.13 -2.72 8.89
CA LEU A 217 -7.16 -3.81 8.89
C LEU A 217 -7.55 -4.85 7.83
N ASP A 218 -6.57 -5.48 7.17
CA ASP A 218 -6.87 -6.70 6.42
C ASP A 218 -7.12 -7.86 7.40
N ALA A 219 -7.80 -8.91 6.93
CA ALA A 219 -8.11 -10.11 7.70
C ALA A 219 -6.86 -10.75 8.36
N ASP A 220 -5.72 -10.72 7.67
CA ASP A 220 -4.42 -11.25 8.11
C ASP A 220 -3.59 -10.27 8.95
N THR A 221 -4.08 -9.04 9.17
CA THR A 221 -3.34 -8.02 9.93
C THR A 221 -3.58 -8.16 11.42
N ARG A 222 -2.51 -8.35 12.18
CA ARG A 222 -2.53 -8.37 13.64
C ARG A 222 -2.37 -6.95 14.17
N LEU A 223 -3.25 -6.58 15.11
CA LEU A 223 -3.24 -5.30 15.81
C LEU A 223 -2.64 -5.50 17.21
N PRO A 224 -1.42 -5.02 17.49
CA PRO A 224 -0.82 -5.18 18.80
C PRO A 224 -1.58 -4.43 19.89
N ARG A 225 -1.15 -4.70 21.13
CA ARG A 225 -1.72 -4.06 22.31
C ARG A 225 -1.65 -2.54 22.20
N ASP A 226 -2.77 -1.89 22.50
CA ASP A 226 -2.93 -0.43 22.56
C ASP A 226 -2.61 0.34 21.25
N ALA A 227 -2.43 -0.37 20.13
CA ALA A 227 -2.10 0.24 18.84
C ALA A 227 -3.24 1.12 18.30
N ALA A 228 -4.51 0.68 18.43
CA ALA A 228 -5.65 1.49 18.01
C ALA A 228 -5.74 2.81 18.79
N ARG A 229 -5.53 2.75 20.11
CA ARG A 229 -5.51 3.93 20.99
C ARG A 229 -4.37 4.88 20.63
N THR A 230 -3.19 4.35 20.35
CA THR A 230 -2.01 5.15 19.94
C THR A 230 -2.22 5.85 18.60
N LEU A 231 -2.84 5.15 17.64
CA LEU A 231 -3.22 5.72 16.34
C LEU A 231 -4.26 6.84 16.50
N ALA A 232 -5.32 6.61 17.27
CA ALA A 232 -6.33 7.62 17.56
C ALA A 232 -5.76 8.84 18.28
N ALA A 233 -4.89 8.63 19.27
CA ALA A 233 -4.18 9.70 19.98
C ALA A 233 -3.30 10.55 19.06
N THR A 234 -2.68 9.92 18.06
CA THR A 234 -1.85 10.62 17.07
C THR A 234 -2.73 11.44 16.13
N LEU A 235 -3.81 10.87 15.59
CA LEU A 235 -4.71 11.57 14.68
C LEU A 235 -5.49 12.71 15.37
N ALA A 236 -5.81 12.55 16.65
CA ALA A 236 -6.48 13.56 17.47
C ALA A 236 -5.62 14.81 17.74
N HIS A 237 -4.29 14.71 17.62
CA HIS A 237 -3.41 15.82 17.92
C HIS A 237 -3.69 17.05 17.01
N PRO A 238 -3.77 18.28 17.54
CA PRO A 238 -4.13 19.47 16.75
C PRO A 238 -3.26 19.73 15.51
N LEU A 239 -1.96 19.39 15.57
CA LEU A 239 -1.04 19.51 14.42
C LEU A 239 -1.32 18.48 13.32
N ASN A 240 -1.99 17.38 13.64
CA ASN A 240 -2.33 16.32 12.70
C ASN A 240 -3.76 16.47 12.17
N ARG A 241 -4.57 17.40 12.71
CA ARG A 241 -5.97 17.56 12.31
C ARG A 241 -6.10 17.94 10.82
N PRO A 242 -6.87 17.20 10.01
CA PRO A 242 -6.96 17.44 8.58
C PRO A 242 -7.63 18.78 8.26
N ARG A 243 -7.07 19.52 7.29
CA ARG A 243 -7.65 20.73 6.74
C ARG A 243 -7.93 20.56 5.25
N TYR A 244 -9.23 20.49 4.96
CA TYR A 244 -9.75 20.40 3.60
C TYR A 244 -9.72 21.77 2.91
N ASP A 245 -9.16 21.82 1.70
CA ASP A 245 -9.15 23.02 0.84
C ASP A 245 -10.23 22.87 -0.23
N GLU A 246 -11.32 23.64 -0.10
CA GLU A 246 -12.46 23.61 -1.02
C GLU A 246 -12.08 23.98 -2.46
N ARG A 247 -11.08 24.86 -2.64
CA ARG A 247 -10.65 25.28 -3.99
C ARG A 247 -9.85 24.19 -4.67
N ARG A 248 -9.01 23.48 -3.89
CA ARG A 248 -8.17 22.39 -4.40
C ARG A 248 -8.89 21.04 -4.43
N GLY A 249 -9.98 20.89 -3.68
CA GLY A 249 -10.78 19.66 -3.63
C GLY A 249 -10.10 18.51 -2.91
N ARG A 250 -9.17 18.78 -1.99
CA ARG A 250 -8.38 17.80 -1.24
C ARG A 250 -7.89 18.36 0.10
N VAL A 251 -7.35 17.49 0.94
CA VAL A 251 -6.69 17.88 2.21
C VAL A 251 -5.27 18.38 1.93
N THR A 252 -4.88 19.48 2.57
CA THR A 252 -3.59 20.16 2.31
C THR A 252 -2.72 20.36 3.53
N GLN A 253 -3.29 20.25 4.74
CA GLN A 253 -2.58 20.32 6.02
C GLN A 253 -3.16 19.27 6.97
N GLY A 254 -2.35 18.82 7.92
CA GLY A 254 -2.70 17.67 8.77
C GLY A 254 -2.91 16.40 7.95
N TYR A 255 -3.50 15.39 8.55
CA TYR A 255 -3.65 14.06 7.97
C TYR A 255 -5.07 13.60 8.19
N THR A 256 -5.69 13.08 7.14
CA THR A 256 -6.96 12.36 7.32
C THR A 256 -6.70 10.89 7.62
N ILE A 257 -5.59 10.36 7.10
CA ILE A 257 -5.21 8.95 7.21
C ILE A 257 -3.82 8.88 7.81
N LEU A 258 -3.64 7.99 8.80
CA LEU A 258 -2.33 7.62 9.31
C LEU A 258 -2.06 6.15 9.01
N GLN A 259 -1.01 5.92 8.24
CA GLN A 259 -0.45 4.62 7.92
C GLN A 259 0.54 4.22 9.03
N PRO A 260 0.29 3.17 9.81
CA PRO A 260 1.30 2.60 10.69
C PRO A 260 2.36 1.84 9.87
N ARG A 261 3.51 1.60 10.49
CA ARG A 261 4.51 0.68 9.95
C ARG A 261 3.96 -0.75 9.97
N VAL A 262 4.23 -1.52 8.91
CA VAL A 262 3.89 -2.94 8.86
C VAL A 262 5.17 -3.77 8.97
N GLY A 263 5.19 -4.74 9.86
CA GLY A 263 6.26 -5.71 10.03
C GLY A 263 5.80 -7.13 9.72
N VAL A 264 6.77 -8.05 9.68
CA VAL A 264 6.52 -9.49 9.52
C VAL A 264 6.76 -10.18 10.87
N THR A 265 5.93 -11.17 11.19
CA THR A 265 6.09 -11.97 12.41
C THR A 265 7.26 -12.96 12.27
N MET A 266 7.86 -13.35 13.40
CA MET A 266 8.91 -14.37 13.41
C MET A 266 8.37 -15.71 12.91
N GLU A 267 7.12 -16.05 13.25
CA GLU A 267 6.46 -17.26 12.75
C GLU A 267 6.36 -17.23 11.22
N SER A 268 5.91 -16.11 10.64
CA SER A 268 5.79 -15.96 9.19
C SER A 268 7.14 -16.03 8.48
N ALA A 269 8.17 -15.37 9.02
CA ALA A 269 9.52 -15.45 8.46
C ALA A 269 10.10 -16.87 8.52
N ALA A 270 9.68 -17.69 9.48
CA ALA A 270 10.13 -19.07 9.63
C ALA A 270 9.39 -20.09 8.73
N GLN A 271 8.34 -19.67 8.01
CA GLN A 271 7.53 -20.60 7.19
C GLN A 271 8.29 -21.19 5.99
N SER A 272 9.28 -20.47 5.44
CA SER A 272 10.09 -20.96 4.33
C SER A 272 11.41 -20.21 4.18
N HIS A 273 12.35 -20.77 3.40
CA HIS A 273 13.58 -20.06 3.03
C HIS A 273 13.31 -18.76 2.26
N PHE A 274 12.24 -18.75 1.43
CA PHE A 274 11.82 -17.54 0.73
C PHE A 274 11.36 -16.48 1.73
N ALA A 275 10.47 -16.82 2.66
CA ALA A 275 9.99 -15.89 3.67
C ALA A 275 11.10 -15.40 4.61
N ALA A 276 12.04 -16.27 4.98
CA ALA A 276 13.20 -15.89 5.78
C ALA A 276 14.08 -14.85 5.08
N LEU A 277 14.27 -15.00 3.77
CA LEU A 277 15.12 -14.12 2.98
C LEU A 277 14.43 -12.80 2.60
N PHE A 278 13.14 -12.83 2.23
CA PHE A 278 12.38 -11.68 1.71
C PHE A 278 11.45 -11.01 2.74
N GLY A 279 11.19 -11.65 3.89
CA GLY A 279 10.32 -11.13 4.95
C GLY A 279 11.04 -10.28 6.00
N SER A 280 12.36 -10.42 6.15
CA SER A 280 13.17 -9.87 7.26
C SER A 280 13.80 -8.49 6.98
N GLU A 281 13.07 -7.57 6.34
CA GLU A 281 13.63 -6.27 5.93
C GLU A 281 13.24 -5.12 6.87
N PRO A 282 14.21 -4.54 7.60
CA PRO A 282 14.20 -3.13 7.97
C PRO A 282 14.84 -2.30 6.85
N GLY A 283 14.10 -1.36 6.24
CA GLY A 283 14.61 -0.51 5.15
C GLY A 283 13.56 0.41 4.54
N ILE A 284 13.93 1.16 3.48
CA ILE A 284 13.03 2.01 2.67
C ILE A 284 12.20 1.07 1.77
N ASP A 285 11.13 0.51 2.31
CA ASP A 285 10.15 -0.23 1.51
C ASP A 285 9.17 0.79 0.90
N PRO A 286 9.02 0.84 -0.44
CA PRO A 286 8.11 1.77 -1.10
C PRO A 286 6.62 1.53 -0.78
N TYR A 287 6.29 0.42 -0.12
CA TYR A 287 4.91 0.05 0.18
C TYR A 287 4.61 -0.08 1.68
N THR A 288 5.38 -0.80 2.51
CA THR A 288 4.83 -1.24 3.82
C THR A 288 5.77 -1.22 5.05
N ARG A 289 7.09 -1.39 4.90
CA ARG A 289 7.99 -1.77 6.02
C ARG A 289 8.92 -0.68 6.57
N ALA A 290 8.75 0.56 6.12
CA ALA A 290 9.70 1.64 6.36
C ALA A 290 9.81 2.10 7.84
N VAL A 291 11.03 2.07 8.38
CA VAL A 291 11.40 2.79 9.64
C VAL A 291 11.53 4.29 9.38
N SER A 292 11.91 4.64 8.15
CA SER A 292 12.03 6.00 7.59
C SER A 292 11.49 5.95 6.17
N ASP A 293 10.53 6.81 5.87
CA ASP A 293 9.93 6.95 4.55
C ASP A 293 10.33 8.30 4.00
N VAL A 294 11.00 8.30 2.85
CA VAL A 294 11.53 9.51 2.21
C VAL A 294 10.42 10.53 1.94
N TYR A 295 9.19 10.08 1.66
CA TYR A 295 8.09 10.99 1.41
C TYR A 295 7.60 11.65 2.70
N GLN A 296 7.45 10.90 3.79
CA GLN A 296 7.14 11.43 5.11
C GLN A 296 8.24 12.39 5.59
N ASP A 297 9.50 11.99 5.51
CA ASP A 297 10.62 12.73 6.12
C ASP A 297 10.96 14.01 5.34
N LEU A 298 10.81 14.03 4.01
CA LEU A 298 11.07 15.23 3.20
C LEU A 298 9.85 16.14 3.04
N PHE A 299 8.67 15.56 2.89
CA PHE A 299 7.46 16.27 2.45
C PHE A 299 6.33 16.25 3.47
N ASP A 300 6.54 15.65 4.64
CA ASP A 300 5.53 15.45 5.67
C ASP A 300 4.31 14.68 5.12
N GLU A 301 4.49 13.78 4.15
CA GLU A 301 3.38 13.05 3.52
C GLU A 301 3.79 11.64 3.09
N GLY A 302 3.28 10.63 3.80
CA GLY A 302 3.48 9.21 3.47
C GLY A 302 2.60 8.70 2.32
N SER A 303 2.61 7.39 2.13
CA SER A 303 1.73 6.68 1.18
C SER A 303 0.76 5.80 1.95
N PHE A 304 -0.53 5.85 1.60
CA PHE A 304 -1.52 4.94 2.18
C PHE A 304 -1.54 3.62 1.39
N VAL A 305 -1.49 2.51 2.11
CA VAL A 305 -1.46 1.16 1.54
C VAL A 305 -2.61 0.28 2.05
N GLY A 306 -3.73 0.92 2.39
CA GLY A 306 -5.00 0.25 2.66
C GLY A 306 -5.18 -0.21 4.11
N LYS A 307 -4.28 0.18 5.02
CA LYS A 307 -4.31 -0.18 6.44
C LYS A 307 -3.91 1.00 7.31
N GLY A 308 -4.57 1.14 8.45
CA GLY A 308 -4.29 2.23 9.37
C GLY A 308 -5.55 2.92 9.84
N ILE A 309 -5.41 4.12 10.39
CA ILE A 309 -6.53 4.88 10.96
C ILE A 309 -6.92 6.03 10.04
N TYR A 310 -8.21 6.34 9.95
CA TYR A 310 -8.68 7.54 9.27
C TYR A 310 -9.81 8.26 10.01
N ASP A 311 -9.92 9.57 9.78
CA ASP A 311 -11.05 10.40 10.22
C ASP A 311 -12.22 10.24 9.23
N VAL A 312 -13.36 9.77 9.75
CA VAL A 312 -14.52 9.35 8.95
C VAL A 312 -15.05 10.49 8.10
N ASP A 313 -15.25 11.67 8.70
CA ASP A 313 -15.85 12.81 8.00
C ASP A 313 -14.87 13.44 7.01
N ALA A 314 -13.59 13.54 7.37
CA ALA A 314 -12.57 14.04 6.46
C ALA A 314 -12.37 13.09 5.26
N MET A 315 -12.40 11.77 5.47
CA MET A 315 -12.31 10.76 4.42
C MET A 315 -13.49 10.86 3.45
N ARG A 316 -14.72 10.87 3.97
CA ARG A 316 -15.95 11.03 3.17
C ARG A 316 -15.95 12.34 2.38
N LYS A 317 -15.52 13.44 3.00
CA LYS A 317 -15.42 14.74 2.35
C LYS A 317 -14.36 14.77 1.25
N ALA A 318 -13.21 14.12 1.45
CA ALA A 318 -12.06 14.20 0.55
C ALA A 318 -12.08 13.18 -0.59
N VAL A 319 -12.57 11.97 -0.35
CA VAL A 319 -12.70 10.93 -1.39
C VAL A 319 -14.15 10.89 -1.86
N GLY A 320 -15.09 10.47 -1.01
CA GLY A 320 -16.52 10.33 -1.36
C GLY A 320 -16.73 9.72 -2.76
N GLN A 321 -17.74 10.20 -3.48
CA GLN A 321 -18.06 9.74 -4.84
C GLN A 321 -17.07 10.23 -5.92
N ARG A 322 -15.81 10.57 -5.58
CA ARG A 322 -14.84 11.04 -6.58
C ARG A 322 -14.29 9.91 -7.44
N LEU A 323 -14.20 8.69 -6.91
CA LEU A 323 -13.62 7.57 -7.63
C LEU A 323 -14.72 6.85 -8.44
N PRO A 324 -14.60 6.76 -9.78
CA PRO A 324 -15.59 6.08 -10.60
C PRO A 324 -15.70 4.60 -10.23
N GLU A 325 -16.92 4.08 -10.28
CA GLU A 325 -17.20 2.65 -10.11
C GLU A 325 -16.51 1.81 -11.19
N ASN A 326 -16.13 0.59 -10.81
CA ASN A 326 -15.61 -0.46 -11.66
C ASN A 326 -14.46 0.02 -12.53
N ARG A 327 -13.51 0.76 -11.93
CA ARG A 327 -12.36 1.32 -12.65
C ARG A 327 -11.04 1.26 -11.88
N VAL A 328 -11.10 1.33 -10.55
CA VAL A 328 -9.92 1.45 -9.69
C VAL A 328 -9.81 0.21 -8.80
N LEU A 329 -8.83 -0.64 -9.09
CA LEU A 329 -8.54 -1.88 -8.37
C LEU A 329 -7.77 -1.60 -7.07
N SER A 330 -6.78 -0.70 -7.11
CA SER A 330 -6.09 -0.20 -5.92
C SER A 330 -6.43 1.27 -5.73
N HIS A 331 -7.20 1.53 -4.67
CA HIS A 331 -7.73 2.84 -4.29
C HIS A 331 -6.80 3.53 -3.30
N ASP A 332 -5.98 2.77 -2.58
CA ASP A 332 -5.22 3.21 -1.41
C ASP A 332 -4.33 4.43 -1.71
N LEU A 333 -3.53 4.38 -2.79
CA LEU A 333 -2.65 5.50 -3.15
C LEU A 333 -3.45 6.75 -3.53
N LEU A 334 -4.58 6.59 -4.23
CA LEU A 334 -5.45 7.72 -4.57
C LEU A 334 -6.07 8.31 -3.31
N GLU A 335 -6.64 7.48 -2.45
CA GLU A 335 -7.20 7.92 -1.17
C GLU A 335 -6.18 8.72 -0.37
N GLY A 336 -4.95 8.20 -0.21
CA GLY A 336 -3.85 8.95 0.41
C GLY A 336 -3.54 10.28 -0.28
N SER A 337 -3.69 10.37 -1.60
CA SER A 337 -3.46 11.61 -2.37
C SER A 337 -4.57 12.67 -2.19
N TYR A 338 -5.82 12.24 -1.98
CA TYR A 338 -6.95 13.13 -1.69
C TYR A 338 -7.01 13.54 -0.21
N CYS A 339 -6.73 12.58 0.67
CA CYS A 339 -6.89 12.67 2.11
C CYS A 339 -5.65 13.16 2.85
N ARG A 340 -4.50 13.17 2.18
CA ARG A 340 -3.16 13.39 2.76
C ARG A 340 -2.85 12.34 3.83
N ALA A 341 -2.04 11.36 3.45
CA ALA A 341 -1.59 10.29 4.34
C ALA A 341 -0.33 10.71 5.12
N GLY A 342 -0.27 10.34 6.40
CA GLY A 342 0.92 10.44 7.24
C GLY A 342 1.42 9.06 7.63
N LEU A 343 2.74 8.88 7.82
CA LEU A 343 3.32 7.66 8.36
C LEU A 343 3.54 7.80 9.88
N VAL A 344 3.08 6.80 10.64
CA VAL A 344 3.36 6.64 12.07
C VAL A 344 4.35 5.48 12.23
N SER A 345 5.63 5.79 12.14
CA SER A 345 6.70 4.79 12.04
C SER A 345 6.95 3.99 13.33
N ASP A 346 6.50 4.51 14.47
CA ASP A 346 6.66 3.91 15.80
C ASP A 346 5.45 3.07 16.26
N VAL A 347 4.36 3.04 15.48
CA VAL A 347 3.28 2.07 15.65
C VAL A 347 3.46 0.95 14.64
N LEU A 348 3.62 -0.27 15.14
CA LEU A 348 3.85 -1.46 14.34
C LEU A 348 2.57 -2.31 14.24
N LEU A 349 2.16 -2.63 13.03
CA LEU A 349 1.22 -3.72 12.74
C LEU A 349 1.99 -4.93 12.22
N PHE A 350 1.42 -6.13 12.32
CA PHE A 350 2.05 -7.33 11.79
C PHE A 350 1.19 -8.00 10.72
N GLU A 351 1.85 -8.42 9.65
CA GLU A 351 1.27 -9.22 8.58
C GLU A 351 2.15 -10.42 8.28
N ASP A 352 1.55 -11.42 7.63
CA ASP A 352 2.29 -12.55 7.11
C ASP A 352 2.94 -12.19 5.76
N HIS A 353 4.21 -12.55 5.62
CA HIS A 353 4.93 -12.50 4.36
C HIS A 353 4.55 -13.70 3.48
N PRO A 354 4.48 -13.54 2.14
CA PRO A 354 4.31 -14.67 1.23
C PRO A 354 5.33 -15.78 1.49
N SER A 355 4.84 -17.00 1.72
CA SER A 355 5.71 -18.16 1.98
C SER A 355 6.43 -18.68 0.73
N ALA A 356 6.05 -18.23 -0.47
CA ALA A 356 6.66 -18.67 -1.72
C ALA A 356 6.68 -17.57 -2.79
N TYR A 357 7.66 -17.65 -3.69
CA TYR A 357 7.80 -16.72 -4.82
C TYR A 357 6.54 -16.64 -5.69
N ALA A 358 5.86 -17.77 -5.95
CA ALA A 358 4.62 -17.81 -6.73
C ALA A 358 3.49 -16.96 -6.11
N VAL A 359 3.41 -16.91 -4.77
CA VAL A 359 2.43 -16.10 -4.05
C VAL A 359 2.79 -14.62 -4.11
N ASP A 360 4.09 -14.30 -3.97
CA ASP A 360 4.61 -12.93 -4.09
C ASP A 360 4.35 -12.34 -5.49
N VAL A 361 4.71 -13.05 -6.57
CA VAL A 361 4.51 -12.56 -7.94
C VAL A 361 3.03 -12.35 -8.28
N SER A 362 2.13 -13.18 -7.74
CA SER A 362 0.68 -13.02 -7.91
C SER A 362 0.18 -11.72 -7.25
N ARG A 363 0.70 -11.38 -6.06
CA ARG A 363 0.42 -10.10 -5.39
C ARG A 363 0.99 -8.92 -6.20
N ARG A 364 2.27 -8.98 -6.58
CA ARG A 364 2.93 -7.91 -7.37
C ARG A 364 2.23 -7.66 -8.71
N HIS A 365 1.80 -8.72 -9.40
CA HIS A 365 1.03 -8.60 -10.65
C HIS A 365 -0.27 -7.84 -10.45
N ARG A 366 -1.03 -8.15 -9.39
CA ARG A 366 -2.26 -7.44 -9.06
C ARG A 366 -2.02 -5.96 -8.77
N TRP A 367 -0.96 -5.66 -8.01
CA TRP A 367 -0.59 -4.28 -7.68
C TRP A 367 -0.18 -3.48 -8.92
N MET A 368 0.69 -4.03 -9.78
CA MET A 368 1.05 -3.40 -11.05
C MET A 368 -0.19 -3.09 -11.89
N ARG A 369 -1.16 -4.01 -11.98
CA ARG A 369 -2.40 -3.72 -12.70
C ARG A 369 -3.17 -2.54 -12.10
N GLY A 370 -3.26 -2.47 -10.77
CA GLY A 370 -3.88 -1.34 -10.06
C GLY A 370 -3.17 -0.02 -10.31
N ASP A 371 -1.84 0.00 -10.27
CA ASP A 371 -1.03 1.20 -10.56
C ASP A 371 -1.32 1.73 -11.98
N TRP A 372 -1.39 0.83 -12.97
CA TRP A 372 -1.65 1.22 -14.36
C TRP A 372 -3.08 1.70 -14.62
N GLN A 373 -4.06 1.27 -13.81
CA GLN A 373 -5.44 1.78 -13.91
C GLN A 373 -5.58 3.23 -13.48
N ILE A 374 -4.75 3.68 -12.54
CA ILE A 374 -4.78 5.06 -12.02
C ILE A 374 -3.92 6.03 -12.83
N THR A 375 -3.36 5.60 -13.97
CA THR A 375 -2.66 6.45 -14.95
C THR A 375 -3.41 7.74 -15.33
N PRO A 376 -4.77 7.80 -15.41
CA PRO A 376 -5.46 9.07 -15.70
C PRO A 376 -5.17 10.19 -14.70
N TRP A 377 -4.77 9.86 -13.46
CA TRP A 377 -4.41 10.81 -12.41
C TRP A 377 -3.03 11.46 -12.59
N LEU A 378 -2.25 11.06 -13.60
CA LEU A 378 -1.10 11.85 -14.06
C LEU A 378 -1.52 13.06 -14.91
N GLY A 379 -2.71 13.01 -15.50
CA GLY A 379 -3.22 14.05 -16.39
C GLY A 379 -3.69 15.32 -15.70
N TRP A 380 -4.05 16.32 -16.50
CA TRP A 380 -4.61 17.60 -16.04
C TRP A 380 -6.07 17.48 -15.63
N ARG A 381 -6.77 16.44 -16.12
CA ARG A 381 -8.16 16.14 -15.79
C ARG A 381 -8.31 14.67 -15.45
N VAL A 382 -9.11 14.37 -14.43
CA VAL A 382 -9.35 13.01 -13.90
C VAL A 382 -10.80 12.60 -14.05
N PRO A 383 -11.08 11.30 -14.23
CA PRO A 383 -12.45 10.82 -14.19
C PRO A 383 -13.01 10.96 -12.78
N THR A 384 -14.27 11.39 -12.67
CA THR A 384 -15.02 11.44 -11.41
C THR A 384 -16.35 10.74 -11.57
N ALA A 385 -16.83 10.11 -10.49
CA ALA A 385 -18.16 9.49 -10.50
C ALA A 385 -19.24 10.58 -10.44
N GLN A 386 -20.31 10.38 -11.21
CA GLN A 386 -21.59 11.08 -11.01
C GLN A 386 -22.71 10.07 -11.16
N ALA A 387 -23.88 10.43 -10.62
CA ALA A 387 -25.10 9.64 -10.70
C ALA A 387 -25.44 9.12 -12.12
N HIS A 388 -25.00 9.81 -13.19
CA HIS A 388 -25.32 9.46 -14.59
C HIS A 388 -24.07 9.32 -15.50
N GLY A 389 -22.91 8.95 -14.95
CA GLY A 389 -21.73 8.59 -15.75
C GLY A 389 -20.40 9.16 -15.24
N VAL A 390 -19.39 9.17 -16.11
CA VAL A 390 -18.04 9.63 -15.78
C VAL A 390 -17.79 11.01 -16.39
N LYS A 391 -17.60 12.03 -15.54
CA LYS A 391 -17.16 13.37 -15.98
C LYS A 391 -15.66 13.51 -15.80
N ARG A 392 -15.01 14.34 -16.62
CA ARG A 392 -13.62 14.75 -16.39
C ARG A 392 -13.58 16.11 -15.70
N VAL A 393 -12.97 16.15 -14.52
CA VAL A 393 -12.77 17.37 -13.72
C VAL A 393 -11.29 17.72 -13.64
N PRO A 394 -10.91 18.98 -13.35
CA PRO A 394 -9.52 19.33 -13.06
C PRO A 394 -8.93 18.41 -12.00
N ASN A 395 -7.69 17.96 -12.22
CA ASN A 395 -7.04 17.02 -11.33
C ASN A 395 -6.67 17.71 -9.99
N PRO A 396 -7.25 17.27 -8.85
CA PRO A 396 -7.02 17.92 -7.56
C PRO A 396 -5.72 17.50 -6.88
N ILE A 397 -5.15 16.34 -7.25
CA ILE A 397 -3.94 15.82 -6.59
C ILE A 397 -2.71 16.63 -7.01
N ASP A 398 -1.75 16.75 -6.09
CA ASP A 398 -0.57 17.55 -6.31
C ASP A 398 0.55 16.83 -7.05
N LEU A 399 1.65 17.57 -7.27
CA LEU A 399 2.81 17.09 -7.99
C LEU A 399 3.52 15.94 -7.26
N LEU A 400 3.50 15.92 -5.92
CA LEU A 400 4.08 14.81 -5.15
C LEU A 400 3.25 13.53 -5.34
N SER A 401 1.93 13.63 -5.25
CA SER A 401 1.02 12.51 -5.51
C SER A 401 1.17 11.98 -6.94
N LYS A 402 1.29 12.88 -7.93
CA LYS A 402 1.57 12.50 -9.33
C LYS A 402 2.92 11.82 -9.47
N TRP A 403 3.95 12.28 -8.74
CA TRP A 403 5.25 11.63 -8.72
C TRP A 403 5.17 10.21 -8.16
N LYS A 404 4.46 9.99 -7.04
CA LYS A 404 4.24 8.65 -6.47
C LYS A 404 3.61 7.69 -7.50
N ILE A 405 2.57 8.14 -8.22
CA ILE A 405 1.95 7.36 -9.31
C ILE A 405 2.95 7.10 -10.43
N PHE A 406 3.65 8.13 -10.91
CA PHE A 406 4.62 8.00 -12.00
C PHE A 406 5.74 7.03 -11.65
N ASP A 407 6.27 7.09 -10.43
CA ASP A 407 7.34 6.20 -9.98
C ASP A 407 6.89 4.74 -9.92
N ASN A 408 5.66 4.45 -9.48
CA ASN A 408 5.11 3.09 -9.54
C ASN A 408 5.08 2.54 -10.97
N LEU A 409 4.61 3.34 -11.94
CA LEU A 409 4.59 2.95 -13.36
C LEU A 409 6.00 2.74 -13.91
N ARG A 410 6.90 3.70 -13.66
CA ARG A 410 8.31 3.64 -14.07
C ARG A 410 8.97 2.38 -13.53
N ARG A 411 8.83 2.09 -12.23
CA ARG A 411 9.41 0.90 -11.58
C ARG A 411 8.92 -0.39 -12.24
N SER A 412 7.65 -0.47 -12.64
CA SER A 412 7.12 -1.66 -13.31
C SER A 412 7.71 -1.91 -14.71
N LEU A 413 8.30 -0.88 -15.35
CA LEU A 413 8.95 -0.98 -16.66
C LEU A 413 10.45 -1.33 -16.57
N VAL A 414 11.08 -1.14 -15.40
CA VAL A 414 12.54 -1.34 -15.23
C VAL A 414 12.98 -2.76 -15.58
N PRO A 415 12.34 -3.85 -15.08
CA PRO A 415 12.78 -5.21 -15.41
C PRO A 415 12.76 -5.49 -16.93
N LEU A 416 11.72 -5.02 -17.62
CA LEU A 416 11.63 -5.15 -19.07
C LEU A 416 12.74 -4.35 -19.77
N ALA A 417 13.01 -3.13 -19.31
CA ALA A 417 14.07 -2.30 -19.87
C ALA A 417 15.46 -2.95 -19.69
N GLU A 418 15.74 -3.53 -18.52
CA GLU A 418 17.00 -4.23 -18.22
C GLU A 418 17.18 -5.47 -19.10
N VAL A 419 16.15 -6.31 -19.25
CA VAL A 419 16.20 -7.50 -20.13
C VAL A 419 16.46 -7.08 -21.58
N VAL A 420 15.71 -6.11 -22.10
CA VAL A 420 15.88 -5.64 -23.48
C VAL A 420 17.28 -5.05 -23.67
N LEU A 421 17.76 -4.26 -22.71
CA LEU A 421 19.10 -3.68 -22.76
C LEU A 421 20.18 -4.77 -22.77
N LEU A 422 20.08 -5.80 -21.91
CA LEU A 422 21.00 -6.95 -21.89
C LEU A 422 21.01 -7.69 -23.23
N VAL A 423 19.84 -8.03 -23.76
CA VAL A 423 19.72 -8.74 -25.05
C VAL A 423 20.35 -7.92 -26.18
N LEU A 424 20.02 -6.63 -26.27
CA LEU A 424 20.61 -5.75 -27.28
C LEU A 424 22.13 -5.61 -27.09
N GLY A 425 22.59 -5.43 -25.85
CA GLY A 425 24.01 -5.30 -25.53
C GLY A 425 24.82 -6.55 -25.91
N TRP A 426 24.26 -7.74 -25.68
CA TRP A 426 24.90 -9.02 -26.03
C TRP A 426 24.87 -9.29 -27.54
N MET A 427 23.82 -8.87 -28.25
CA MET A 427 23.70 -9.07 -29.70
C MET A 427 24.50 -8.06 -30.54
N LEU A 428 24.69 -6.83 -30.05
CA LEU A 428 25.32 -5.73 -30.78
C LEU A 428 26.85 -5.62 -30.55
N GLY A 429 27.47 -6.58 -29.85
CA GLY A 429 28.93 -6.73 -29.79
C GLY A 429 29.63 -5.97 -28.64
N PRO A 430 30.51 -4.97 -28.91
CA PRO A 430 31.43 -4.37 -27.91
C PRO A 430 30.85 -3.92 -26.55
N PRO A 431 29.59 -3.42 -26.44
CA PRO A 431 29.06 -2.95 -25.16
C PRO A 431 28.56 -4.06 -24.22
N ALA A 432 28.65 -5.34 -24.58
CA ALA A 432 28.13 -6.46 -23.77
C ALA A 432 28.60 -6.44 -22.31
N ALA A 433 29.90 -6.23 -22.08
CA ALA A 433 30.47 -6.16 -20.73
C ALA A 433 29.96 -4.94 -19.95
N PHE A 434 29.88 -3.77 -20.61
CA PHE A 434 29.40 -2.54 -19.99
C PHE A 434 27.93 -2.66 -19.58
N VAL A 435 27.06 -3.13 -20.46
CA VAL A 435 25.63 -3.29 -20.17
C VAL A 435 25.41 -4.29 -19.04
N THR A 436 26.13 -5.42 -19.06
CA THR A 436 26.05 -6.42 -17.99
C THR A 436 26.48 -5.81 -16.64
N LEU A 437 27.60 -5.10 -16.62
CA LEU A 437 28.09 -4.44 -15.39
C LEU A 437 27.14 -3.34 -14.92
N ALA A 438 26.52 -2.59 -15.83
CA ALA A 438 25.55 -1.55 -15.50
C ALA A 438 24.31 -2.12 -14.81
N VAL A 439 23.73 -3.20 -15.32
CA VAL A 439 22.57 -3.87 -14.68
C VAL A 439 22.96 -4.44 -13.32
N VAL A 440 24.13 -5.09 -13.22
CA VAL A 440 24.63 -5.58 -11.92
C VAL A 440 24.87 -4.43 -10.94
N ALA A 441 25.39 -3.29 -11.40
CA ALA A 441 25.61 -2.12 -10.57
C ALA A 441 24.30 -1.51 -10.07
N ILE A 442 23.24 -1.45 -10.90
CA ILE A 442 21.92 -0.97 -10.49
C ILE A 442 21.38 -1.80 -9.31
N ALA A 443 21.54 -3.13 -9.37
CA ALA A 443 21.09 -4.04 -8.31
C ALA A 443 21.95 -3.94 -7.04
N VAL A 444 23.28 -3.96 -7.19
CA VAL A 444 24.21 -4.20 -6.06
C VAL A 444 24.71 -2.90 -5.40
N LEU A 445 24.90 -1.83 -6.17
CA LEU A 445 25.54 -0.59 -5.67
C LEU A 445 24.82 0.05 -4.48
N PRO A 446 23.47 0.18 -4.45
CA PRO A 446 22.77 0.75 -3.29
C PRO A 446 23.03 -0.01 -1.98
N GLY A 447 23.14 -1.34 -2.07
CA GLY A 447 23.49 -2.20 -0.94
C GLY A 447 24.89 -1.98 -0.43
N LEU A 448 25.86 -1.88 -1.35
CA LEU A 448 27.24 -1.59 -1.00
C LEU A 448 27.38 -0.23 -0.31
N LEU A 449 26.67 0.79 -0.80
CA LEU A 449 26.67 2.13 -0.19
C LEU A 449 26.02 2.12 1.20
N SER A 450 24.93 1.36 1.36
CA SER A 450 24.27 1.19 2.66
C SER A 450 25.16 0.47 3.67
N ALA A 451 25.86 -0.58 3.24
CA ALA A 451 26.85 -1.27 4.07
C ALA A 451 28.04 -0.37 4.42
N ALA A 452 28.55 0.42 3.46
CA ALA A 452 29.61 1.40 3.71
C ALA A 452 29.18 2.47 4.71
N ALA A 453 27.96 3.00 4.59
CA ALA A 453 27.40 3.94 5.55
C ALA A 453 27.27 3.32 6.95
N ALA A 454 26.82 2.07 7.04
CA ALA A 454 26.71 1.35 8.31
C ALA A 454 28.07 1.15 8.99
N LEU A 455 29.16 0.94 8.23
CA LEU A 455 30.51 0.85 8.79
C LEU A 455 30.96 2.15 9.47
N VAL A 456 30.56 3.30 8.91
CA VAL A 456 30.88 4.63 9.46
C VAL A 456 29.96 4.97 10.65
N ARG A 457 28.70 4.58 10.59
CA ARG A 457 27.67 4.88 11.61
C ARG A 457 27.50 3.72 12.61
N ARG A 458 28.59 3.35 13.29
CA ARG A 458 28.55 2.34 14.34
C ARG A 458 27.79 2.88 15.57
N PRO A 459 26.79 2.16 16.10
CA PRO A 459 26.18 2.49 17.39
C PRO A 459 27.19 2.30 18.53
N ASP A 460 27.27 3.25 19.47
CA ASP A 460 28.23 3.22 20.59
C ASP A 460 28.07 1.98 21.48
N GLU A 461 26.83 1.49 21.60
CA GLU A 461 26.44 0.33 22.42
C GLU A 461 26.93 -1.02 21.88
N LEU A 462 27.37 -1.08 20.61
CA LEU A 462 27.74 -2.32 19.93
C LEU A 462 29.25 -2.45 19.76
N GLY A 463 29.82 -3.60 20.10
CA GLY A 463 31.23 -3.91 19.84
C GLY A 463 31.51 -4.10 18.35
N TRP A 464 32.72 -3.76 17.89
CA TRP A 464 33.14 -3.92 16.48
C TRP A 464 32.89 -5.32 15.89
N PRO A 465 33.20 -6.44 16.58
CA PRO A 465 32.96 -7.77 16.02
C PRO A 465 31.47 -8.06 15.77
N GLN A 466 30.60 -7.59 16.66
CA GLN A 466 29.14 -7.75 16.52
C GLN A 466 28.61 -6.86 15.40
N HIS A 467 29.07 -5.61 15.33
CA HIS A 467 28.70 -4.66 14.27
C HIS A 467 29.08 -5.15 12.88
N LEU A 468 30.33 -5.60 12.70
CA LEU A 468 30.80 -6.17 11.44
C LEU A 468 30.03 -7.44 11.06
N ARG A 469 29.71 -8.31 12.02
CA ARG A 469 28.90 -9.50 11.77
C ARG A 469 27.48 -9.15 11.33
N MET A 470 26.87 -8.12 11.92
CA MET A 470 25.53 -7.65 11.50
C MET A 470 25.56 -7.09 10.08
N ILE A 471 26.55 -6.26 9.74
CA ILE A 471 26.72 -5.71 8.39
C ILE A 471 26.96 -6.84 7.38
N ALA A 472 27.86 -7.79 7.69
CA ALA A 472 28.14 -8.92 6.81
C ALA A 472 26.91 -9.80 6.56
N MET A 473 26.13 -10.10 7.60
CA MET A 473 24.89 -10.87 7.47
C MET A 473 23.81 -10.11 6.68
N ALA A 474 23.68 -8.80 6.89
CA ALA A 474 22.76 -7.96 6.12
C ALA A 474 23.17 -7.90 4.64
N MET A 475 24.46 -7.73 4.36
CA MET A 475 25.00 -7.69 3.00
C MET A 475 24.86 -9.05 2.30
N LEU A 476 25.11 -10.17 2.99
CA LEU A 476 24.91 -11.50 2.43
C LEU A 476 23.45 -11.74 2.05
N ARG A 477 22.51 -11.37 2.94
CA ARG A 477 21.07 -11.45 2.64
C ARG A 477 20.69 -10.57 1.46
N GLN A 478 21.21 -9.35 1.41
CA GLN A 478 20.96 -8.44 0.29
C GLN A 478 21.48 -9.02 -1.02
N LEU A 479 22.75 -9.47 -1.07
CA LEU A 479 23.34 -10.08 -2.27
C LEU A 479 22.58 -11.33 -2.73
N ALA A 480 22.13 -12.18 -1.79
CA ALA A 480 21.30 -13.34 -2.12
C ALA A 480 19.96 -12.93 -2.76
N ARG A 481 19.33 -11.85 -2.28
CA ARG A 481 18.11 -11.30 -2.89
C ARG A 481 18.37 -10.72 -4.28
N GLU A 482 19.44 -9.94 -4.45
CA GLU A 482 19.80 -9.39 -5.76
C GLU A 482 20.13 -10.49 -6.77
N LEU A 483 20.81 -11.55 -6.34
CA LEU A 483 21.09 -12.72 -7.19
C LEU A 483 19.80 -13.43 -7.64
N ILE A 484 18.85 -13.64 -6.71
CA ILE A 484 17.54 -14.21 -7.05
C ILE A 484 16.76 -13.26 -7.96
N GLY A 485 16.79 -11.95 -7.71
CA GLY A 485 16.15 -10.93 -8.53
C GLY A 485 16.70 -10.93 -9.96
N LEU A 486 18.02 -10.97 -10.13
CA LEU A 486 18.69 -11.08 -11.44
C LEU A 486 18.36 -12.40 -12.14
N ALA A 487 18.32 -13.52 -11.42
CA ALA A 487 17.92 -14.82 -11.98
C ALA A 487 16.44 -14.84 -12.43
N ALA A 488 15.57 -14.15 -11.69
CA ALA A 488 14.14 -14.03 -11.97
C ALA A 488 13.82 -12.90 -12.96
N LEU A 489 14.80 -12.09 -13.37
CA LEU A 489 14.61 -10.88 -14.16
C LEU A 489 13.80 -11.10 -15.46
N PRO A 490 14.02 -12.17 -16.27
CA PRO A 490 13.18 -12.43 -17.44
C PRO A 490 11.72 -12.70 -17.10
N HIS A 491 11.47 -13.38 -15.98
CA HIS A 491 10.12 -13.67 -15.52
C HIS A 491 9.44 -12.40 -14.96
N ASP A 492 10.15 -11.59 -14.19
CA ASP A 492 9.65 -10.31 -13.70
C ASP A 492 9.34 -9.34 -14.85
N ALA A 493 10.16 -9.31 -15.91
CA ALA A 493 9.89 -8.56 -17.13
C ALA A 493 8.61 -9.02 -17.85
N TRP A 494 8.42 -10.33 -17.99
CA TRP A 494 7.20 -10.91 -18.57
C TRP A 494 5.96 -10.58 -17.74
N LEU A 495 6.04 -10.73 -16.41
CA LEU A 495 4.95 -10.42 -15.49
C LEU A 495 4.54 -8.94 -15.57
N GLY A 496 5.53 -8.04 -15.59
CA GLY A 496 5.30 -6.60 -15.77
C GLY A 496 4.60 -6.33 -17.10
N LEU A 497 5.12 -6.88 -18.20
CA LEU A 497 4.53 -6.69 -19.52
C LEU A 497 3.09 -7.22 -19.60
N ASP A 498 2.81 -8.42 -19.08
CA ASP A 498 1.45 -8.97 -19.05
C ASP A 498 0.51 -8.09 -18.22
N ALA A 499 0.92 -7.63 -17.03
CA ALA A 499 0.12 -6.74 -16.21
C ALA A 499 -0.22 -5.43 -16.96
N ILE A 500 0.78 -4.81 -17.59
CA ILE A 500 0.64 -3.56 -18.34
C ILE A 500 -0.31 -3.73 -19.53
N VAL A 501 -0.01 -4.67 -20.43
CA VAL A 501 -0.77 -4.88 -21.66
C VAL A 501 -2.21 -5.25 -21.33
N ARG A 502 -2.41 -6.14 -20.36
CA ARG A 502 -3.74 -6.56 -19.91
C ARG A 502 -4.54 -5.40 -19.33
N THR A 503 -3.93 -4.55 -18.52
CA THR A 503 -4.61 -3.37 -17.96
C THR A 503 -4.94 -2.35 -19.03
N LEU A 504 -4.00 -2.02 -19.92
CA LEU A 504 -4.23 -1.06 -21.01
C LEU A 504 -5.34 -1.54 -21.95
N TRP A 505 -5.38 -2.83 -22.27
CA TRP A 505 -6.46 -3.44 -23.04
C TRP A 505 -7.81 -3.34 -22.29
N ARG A 506 -7.84 -3.67 -21.00
CA ARG A 506 -9.09 -3.65 -20.22
C ARG A 506 -9.65 -2.26 -20.04
N VAL A 507 -8.80 -1.28 -19.72
CA VAL A 507 -9.20 0.11 -19.48
C VAL A 507 -9.51 0.85 -20.79
N GLY A 508 -8.70 0.63 -21.83
CA GLY A 508 -8.77 1.39 -23.08
C GLY A 508 -9.68 0.78 -24.14
N VAL A 509 -9.86 -0.54 -24.15
CA VAL A 509 -10.55 -1.25 -25.24
C VAL A 509 -11.75 -2.05 -24.73
N SER A 510 -11.56 -3.00 -23.81
CA SER A 510 -12.64 -3.94 -23.46
C SER A 510 -13.69 -3.34 -22.52
N GLY A 511 -13.29 -2.46 -21.59
CA GLY A 511 -14.14 -1.96 -20.51
C GLY A 511 -14.65 -3.07 -19.56
N ARG A 512 -14.06 -4.27 -19.61
CA ARG A 512 -14.50 -5.48 -18.90
C ARG A 512 -13.39 -6.06 -18.04
N ARG A 513 -13.77 -6.65 -16.91
CA ARG A 513 -12.89 -7.28 -15.92
C ARG A 513 -11.74 -6.37 -15.49
N LEU A 514 -12.09 -5.14 -15.12
CA LEU A 514 -11.13 -4.05 -14.96
C LEU A 514 -10.10 -4.35 -13.87
#